data_AF-A0A6N7ZCY2-F1
#
_entry.id   AF-A0A6N7ZCY2-F1
#
_cell.length_a   1.000
_cell.length_b   1.000
_cell.length_c   1.000
_cell.angle_alpha   90.00
_cell.angle_beta   90.00
_cell.angle_gamma   90.00
#
_symmetry.space_group_name_H-M   'P 1'
#
loop_
_entity.id
_entity.type
_entity.pdbx_description
1 polymer ?
#
loop_
_entity_poly.entity_id
_entity_poly.type
_entity_poly.pdbx_seq_one_letter_code
_entity_poly.pdbx_strand_id
1 'polypeptide(L)' 'MRVTVLNERRIPPHLGKPTPPVGTPVRVTGAQSLVRSLEAVGAEVVFGIPGGTILPAY' A
#
# COMPACT_ATOMS: atom_id res chain seq x y z
N MET A 1 -49.39 -21.56 -13.38
CA MET A 1 -48.65 -20.28 -13.50
C MET A 1 -47.32 -20.45 -12.76
N ARG A 2 -46.18 -20.41 -13.48
CA ARG A 2 -44.87 -19.84 -13.10
C ARG A 2 -44.34 -20.10 -11.66
N VAL A 3 -43.15 -20.62 -11.37
CA VAL A 3 -41.85 -20.77 -12.06
C VAL A 3 -41.07 -21.85 -11.28
N THR A 4 -40.68 -22.95 -11.93
CA THR A 4 -39.42 -23.65 -11.61
C THR A 4 -38.30 -22.71 -12.02
N VAL A 5 -37.25 -22.49 -11.20
CA VAL A 5 -35.84 -22.19 -11.63
C VAL A 5 -35.01 -21.56 -10.47
N LEU A 6 -33.99 -22.31 -10.04
CA LEU A 6 -32.67 -21.85 -9.55
C LEU A 6 -32.60 -21.04 -8.24
N ASN A 7 -32.49 -21.72 -7.09
CA ASN A 7 -31.73 -21.18 -5.96
C ASN A 7 -30.39 -21.92 -5.82
N GLU A 8 -29.60 -21.92 -6.89
CA GLU A 8 -28.30 -22.59 -7.02
C GLU A 8 -27.14 -21.62 -7.25
N ARG A 9 -27.22 -20.35 -6.80
CA ARG A 9 -26.07 -19.44 -6.91
C ARG A 9 -25.29 -19.41 -5.61
N ARG A 10 -24.45 -20.44 -5.49
CA ARG A 10 -23.26 -20.46 -4.64
C ARG A 10 -22.58 -19.10 -4.69
N ILE A 11 -22.45 -18.47 -3.54
CA ILE A 11 -21.53 -17.35 -3.30
C ILE A 11 -20.18 -17.69 -3.95
N PRO A 12 -19.68 -16.89 -4.92
CA PRO A 12 -18.39 -17.17 -5.51
C PRO A 12 -17.29 -17.05 -4.44
N PRO A 13 -16.33 -17.99 -4.42
CA PRO A 13 -15.20 -17.89 -3.50
C PRO A 13 -14.41 -16.62 -3.86
N HIS A 14 -14.24 -15.74 -2.88
CA HIS A 14 -13.30 -14.62 -2.85
C HIS A 14 -12.92 -14.08 -4.25
N LEU A 15 -13.73 -13.12 -4.74
CA LEU A 15 -13.37 -12.25 -5.86
C LEU A 15 -11.91 -11.84 -5.70
N GLY A 16 -11.01 -12.45 -6.47
CA GLY A 16 -9.58 -12.32 -6.29
C GLY A 16 -9.24 -10.84 -6.27
N LYS A 17 -8.60 -10.37 -5.19
CA LYS A 17 -8.03 -9.03 -5.18
C LYS A 17 -7.08 -8.99 -6.39
N PRO A 18 -7.28 -8.09 -7.36
CA PRO A 18 -6.47 -8.10 -8.57
C PRO A 18 -5.00 -8.09 -8.18
N THR A 19 -4.25 -9.10 -8.62
CA THR A 19 -2.79 -9.08 -8.52
C THR A 19 -2.34 -7.81 -9.24
N PRO A 20 -1.69 -6.86 -8.55
CA PRO A 20 -1.25 -5.64 -9.20
C PRO A 20 -0.34 -6.01 -10.36
N PRO A 21 -0.50 -5.41 -11.56
CA PRO A 21 0.40 -5.66 -12.66
C PRO A 21 1.84 -5.35 -12.23
N VAL A 22 2.77 -6.21 -12.65
CA VAL A 22 4.22 -6.04 -12.41
C VAL A 22 4.62 -4.66 -12.93
N GLY A 23 5.15 -3.81 -12.05
CA GLY A 23 5.48 -2.41 -12.35
C GLY A 23 4.48 -1.37 -11.85
N THR A 24 3.41 -1.77 -11.15
CA THR A 24 2.53 -0.80 -10.48
C THR A 24 3.33 -0.04 -9.40
N PRO A 25 3.46 1.31 -9.50
CA PRO A 25 4.21 2.08 -8.51
C PRO A 25 3.55 1.96 -7.13
N VAL A 26 4.36 1.63 -6.13
CA VAL A 26 3.90 1.52 -4.74
C VAL A 26 3.57 2.91 -4.23
N ARG A 27 2.32 3.13 -3.83
CA ARG A 27 1.91 4.36 -3.17
C ARG A 27 2.60 4.46 -1.82
N VAL A 28 3.32 5.56 -1.59
CA VAL A 28 4.01 5.87 -0.34
C VAL A 28 3.70 7.31 0.07
N THR A 29 3.82 7.59 1.38
CA THR A 29 3.81 8.97 1.88
C THR A 29 5.14 9.67 1.58
N GLY A 30 5.18 11.00 1.68
CA GLY A 30 6.43 11.76 1.53
C GLY A 30 7.49 11.32 2.54
N ALA A 31 7.10 11.12 3.80
CA ALA A 31 7.95 10.59 4.86
C ALA A 31 8.56 9.23 4.49
N GLN A 32 7.74 8.29 4.00
CA GLN A 32 8.22 6.98 3.57
C GLN A 32 9.18 7.07 2.37
N SER A 33 8.96 8.01 1.45
CA SER A 33 9.89 8.25 0.34
C SER A 33 11.24 8.77 0.82
N LEU A 34 11.25 9.66 1.82
CA LEU A 34 12.48 10.20 2.41
C LEU A 34 13.29 9.12 3.11
N VAL A 35 12.65 8.30 3.96
CA VAL A 35 13.32 7.18 4.64
C VAL A 35 13.96 6.23 3.63
N ARG A 36 13.23 5.82 2.58
CA ARG A 36 13.77 4.92 1.54
C ARG A 36 14.98 5.50 0.82
N SER A 37 14.97 6.80 0.54
CA SER A 37 16.11 7.47 -0.08
C SER A 37 17.33 7.49 0.83
N LEU A 38 17.12 7.70 2.14
CA LEU A 38 18.19 7.69 3.14
C LEU A 38 18.80 6.29 3.32
N GLU A 39 17.95 5.26 3.35
CA GLU A 39 18.39 3.86 3.36
C GLU A 39 19.20 3.51 2.10
N ALA A 40 18.74 3.96 0.92
CA ALA A 40 19.41 3.69 -0.35
C ALA A 40 20.82 4.29 -0.45
N VAL A 41 21.09 5.39 0.27
CA VAL A 41 22.42 6.02 0.34
C VAL A 41 23.24 5.54 1.54
N GLY A 42 22.71 4.63 2.37
CA GLY A 42 23.40 4.09 3.55
C GLY A 42 23.49 5.07 4.72
N ALA A 43 22.55 6.01 4.85
CA ALA A 43 22.54 6.93 5.98
C ALA A 43 22.07 6.20 7.26
N GLU A 44 23.00 5.97 8.20
CA GLU A 44 22.72 5.27 9.46
C GLU A 44 22.21 6.20 10.57
N VAL A 45 22.65 7.46 10.57
CA VAL A 45 22.33 8.45 11.61
C VAL A 45 21.83 9.73 10.97
N VAL A 46 20.63 10.16 11.38
CA VAL A 46 19.99 11.38 10.90
C VAL A 46 19.74 12.30 12.10
N PHE A 47 20.41 13.44 12.12
CA PHE A 47 20.18 14.46 13.14
C PHE A 47 19.11 15.44 12.67
N GLY A 48 18.07 15.64 13.49
CA GLY A 48 17.12 16.73 13.32
C GLY A 48 17.47 17.90 14.21
N ILE A 49 17.09 19.11 13.78
CA ILE A 49 17.05 20.27 14.68
C ILE A 49 15.74 20.21 15.47
N PRO A 50 15.78 20.24 16.82
CA PRO A 50 14.59 20.29 17.64
C PRO A 50 13.69 21.48 17.22
N GLY A 51 12.42 21.22 16.90
CA GLY A 51 11.48 22.23 16.42
C GLY A 51 11.45 22.45 14.90
N GLY A 52 12.36 21.84 14.13
CA GLY A 52 12.28 21.77 12.67
C GLY A 52 11.47 20.54 12.23
N THR A 53 10.41 20.75 11.45
CA THR A 53 9.49 19.73 10.91
C THR A 53 10.14 18.79 9.87
N ILE A 54 11.37 18.33 10.10
CA ILE A 54 12.16 17.62 9.08
C ILE A 54 12.78 16.31 9.57
N LEU A 55 12.45 15.81 10.76
CA LEU A 55 12.70 14.39 11.03
C LEU A 55 11.80 13.58 10.07
N PRO A 56 12.28 12.55 9.37
CA PRO A 56 11.48 11.83 8.36
C PRO A 56 10.30 11.03 8.93
N ALA A 57 9.95 11.25 10.20
CA ALA A 57 9.05 10.44 11.02
C ALA A 57 8.19 11.24 12.01
N TYR A 58 8.03 12.56 11.82
CA TYR A 58 6.97 13.34 12.49
C TYR A 58 5.98 13.85 11.43
#